data_AF-A0A352KXR3-F1
#
_entry.id   AF-A0A352KXR3-F1
#
_cell.length_a   1.000
_cell.length_b   1.000
_cell.length_c   1.000
_cell.angle_alpha   90.00
_cell.angle_beta   90.00
_cell.angle_gamma   90.00
#
_symmetry.space_group_name_H-M   'P 1'
#
loop_
_entity.id
_entity.type
_entity.pdbx_description
1 polymer ?
#
loop_
_entity_poly.entity_id
_entity_poly.type
_entity_poly.pdbx_seq_one_letter_code
_entity_poly.pdbx_strand_id
1 'polypeptide(L)'
;MSAKVTGLFVFAAALLCVVLRLLPMPLENLSMLGALAVFCGARVRPVWLAVLAVLGTRLVSDAALHWRTGYGFYGSMAFDYAAYLFVLLAGYCLRPRTTSRALAAGLVSAVLFFLISNTGAWCMPLNGQYLYPQTAQGLLQCLVNGLPFARGTLAGDLLLTPLLFHVAGLLLVSRPQSAVVGSEHAAS
;
A
#
# COMPACT_ATOMS: atom_id res chain seq x y z
N MET A 1 12.29 4.90 -14.84
CA MET A 1 11.83 6.26 -14.51
C MET A 1 13.04 6.93 -13.89
N SER A 2 13.28 8.23 -14.10
CA SER A 2 14.35 8.87 -13.30
C SER A 2 13.90 8.97 -11.84
N ALA A 3 14.86 8.95 -10.91
CA ALA A 3 14.59 8.97 -9.47
C ALA A 3 13.66 10.12 -9.07
N LYS A 4 13.78 11.30 -9.71
CA LYS A 4 12.92 12.45 -9.46
C LYS A 4 11.44 12.18 -9.80
N VAL A 5 11.17 11.56 -10.95
CA VAL A 5 9.79 11.26 -11.39
C VAL A 5 9.19 10.14 -10.53
N THR A 6 9.98 9.12 -10.18
CA THR A 6 9.53 8.08 -9.25
C THR A 6 9.19 8.66 -7.88
N GLY A 7 10.04 9.56 -7.35
CA GLY A 7 9.79 10.24 -6.09
C GLY A 7 8.49 11.05 -6.12
N LEU A 8 8.29 11.88 -7.15
CA LEU A 8 7.06 12.67 -7.30
C LEU A 8 5.81 11.79 -7.42
N PHE A 9 5.90 10.71 -8.20
CA PHE A 9 4.80 9.76 -8.35
C PHE A 9 4.42 9.08 -7.03
N VAL A 10 5.42 8.59 -6.28
CA VAL A 10 5.23 7.97 -4.97
C VAL A 10 4.65 8.97 -3.98
N PHE A 11 5.12 10.22 -3.99
CA PHE A 11 4.59 11.29 -3.13
C PHE A 11 3.11 11.59 -3.45
N ALA A 12 2.76 11.72 -4.73
CA ALA A 12 1.37 11.92 -5.14
C ALA A 12 0.47 10.74 -4.73
N ALA A 13 0.94 9.51 -4.90
CA ALA A 13 0.23 8.32 -4.46
C ALA A 13 0.07 8.29 -2.92
N ALA A 14 1.12 8.63 -2.17
CA ALA A 14 1.07 8.74 -0.71
C ALA A 14 0.02 9.76 -0.25
N LEU A 15 -0.02 10.94 -0.86
CA LEU A 15 -1.05 11.95 -0.56
C LEU A 15 -2.46 11.41 -0.81
N LEU A 16 -2.67 10.73 -1.94
CA LEU A 16 -3.96 10.12 -2.25
C LEU A 16 -4.33 9.03 -1.23
N CYS A 17 -3.38 8.23 -0.72
CA CYS A 17 -3.64 7.29 0.37
C CYS A 17 -4.17 8.01 1.63
N VAL A 18 -3.55 9.13 2.02
CA VAL A 18 -3.99 9.90 3.19
C VAL A 18 -5.39 10.46 2.97
N VAL A 19 -5.65 11.06 1.80
CA VAL A 19 -6.97 11.62 1.47
C VAL A 19 -8.05 10.54 1.49
N LEU A 20 -7.84 9.40 0.82
CA LEU A 20 -8.80 8.30 0.77
C LEU A 20 -9.14 7.77 2.16
N ARG A 21 -8.17 7.74 3.08
CA ARG A 21 -8.40 7.29 4.46
C ARG A 21 -9.24 8.27 5.29
N LEU A 22 -9.18 9.56 4.98
CA LEU A 22 -9.94 10.59 5.70
C LEU A 22 -11.34 10.82 5.11
N LEU A 23 -11.62 10.34 3.90
CA LEU A 23 -12.94 10.45 3.29
C LEU A 23 -13.88 9.37 3.85
N PRO A 24 -15.16 9.70 4.08
CA PRO A 24 -16.17 8.69 4.39
C PRO A 24 -16.43 7.87 3.12
N MET A 25 -15.81 6.70 3.04
CA MET A 25 -15.98 5.77 1.93
C MET A 25 -17.10 4.76 2.26
N PRO A 26 -17.93 4.37 1.28
CA PRO A 26 -19.00 3.40 1.50
C PRO A 26 -18.48 1.99 1.79
N LEU A 27 -17.25 1.68 1.36
CA LEU A 27 -16.56 0.43 1.67
C LEU A 27 -15.54 0.67 2.77
N GLU A 28 -15.74 -0.02 3.90
CA GLU A 28 -14.79 -0.02 5.00
C GLU A 28 -13.43 -0.58 4.56
N ASN A 29 -12.35 0.00 5.06
CA ASN A 29 -10.96 -0.34 4.73
C ASN A 29 -10.57 -0.25 3.24
N LEU A 30 -11.37 0.42 2.41
CA LEU A 30 -10.91 0.76 1.07
C LEU A 30 -9.69 1.68 1.17
N SER A 31 -8.52 1.14 0.82
CA SER A 31 -7.23 1.79 0.99
C SER A 31 -6.36 1.55 -0.24
N MET A 32 -5.56 2.54 -0.60
CA MET A 32 -4.53 2.43 -1.63
C MET A 32 -3.16 2.03 -1.06
N LEU A 33 -3.05 1.89 0.26
CA LEU A 33 -1.74 1.74 0.91
C LEU A 33 -1.08 0.38 0.61
N GLY A 34 -1.86 -0.69 0.42
CA GLY A 34 -1.35 -2.00 0.00
C GLY A 34 -0.74 -1.94 -1.41
N ALA A 35 -1.47 -1.38 -2.37
CA ALA A 35 -0.98 -1.08 -3.71
C ALA A 35 0.30 -0.22 -3.72
N LEU A 36 0.35 0.84 -2.89
CA LEU A 36 1.54 1.68 -2.73
C LEU A 36 2.72 0.86 -2.18
N ALA A 37 2.48 -0.02 -1.21
CA ALA A 37 3.51 -0.88 -0.63
C ALA A 37 4.09 -1.86 -1.66
N VAL A 38 3.23 -2.54 -2.44
CA VAL A 38 3.65 -3.41 -3.54
C VAL A 38 4.51 -2.63 -4.54
N PHE A 39 4.06 -1.44 -4.95
CA PHE A 39 4.78 -0.60 -5.90
C PHE A 39 6.14 -0.13 -5.36
N CYS A 40 6.17 0.36 -4.12
CA CYS A 40 7.40 0.82 -3.48
C CYS A 40 8.42 -0.32 -3.36
N GLY A 41 8.00 -1.50 -2.92
CA GLY A 41 8.86 -2.68 -2.86
C GLY A 41 9.43 -3.06 -4.22
N ALA A 42 8.61 -3.01 -5.27
CA ALA A 42 9.01 -3.41 -6.62
C ALA A 42 9.91 -2.41 -7.33
N ARG A 43 9.74 -1.09 -7.10
CA ARG A 43 10.29 -0.03 -7.97
C ARG A 43 11.14 1.03 -7.28
N VAL A 44 11.01 1.23 -5.97
CA VAL A 44 11.71 2.32 -5.27
C VAL A 44 13.05 1.84 -4.73
N ARG A 45 14.10 2.62 -5.01
CA ARG A 45 15.45 2.41 -4.49
C ARG A 45 16.07 3.74 -4.07
N PRO A 46 16.90 3.75 -3.00
CA PRO A 46 17.19 2.65 -2.07
C PRO A 46 15.98 2.17 -1.23
N VAL A 47 16.07 0.97 -0.65
CA VAL A 47 14.93 0.30 0.03
C VAL A 47 14.43 1.09 1.25
N TRP A 48 15.31 1.81 1.96
CA TRP A 48 14.91 2.62 3.10
C TRP A 48 13.92 3.73 2.71
N LEU A 49 14.01 4.28 1.48
CA LEU A 49 13.02 5.24 0.97
C LEU A 49 11.68 4.57 0.67
N ALA A 50 11.68 3.31 0.24
CA ALA A 50 10.45 2.54 0.03
C ALA A 50 9.73 2.31 1.36
N VAL A 51 10.49 1.94 2.41
CA VAL A 51 9.96 1.76 3.77
C VAL A 51 9.44 3.08 4.32
N LEU A 52 10.20 4.16 4.18
CA LEU A 52 9.79 5.50 4.62
C LEU A 52 8.52 5.97 3.90
N ALA A 53 8.41 5.75 2.60
CA ALA A 53 7.21 6.11 1.84
C ALA A 53 5.98 5.38 2.37
N VAL A 54 6.05 4.07 2.62
CA VAL A 54 4.90 3.28 3.06
C VAL A 54 4.56 3.55 4.53
N LEU A 55 5.52 3.42 5.44
CA LEU A 55 5.27 3.57 6.87
C LEU A 55 5.07 5.04 7.26
N GLY A 56 5.75 5.97 6.59
CA GLY A 56 5.52 7.40 6.75
C GLY A 56 4.11 7.78 6.31
N THR A 57 3.62 7.26 5.18
CA THR A 57 2.23 7.46 4.75
C THR A 57 1.25 6.91 5.78
N ARG A 58 1.48 5.69 6.28
CA ARG A 58 0.66 5.09 7.34
C ARG A 58 0.60 5.99 8.57
N LEU A 59 1.75 6.41 9.09
CA LEU A 59 1.88 7.22 10.29
C LEU A 59 1.20 8.59 10.15
N VAL A 60 1.45 9.29 9.04
CA VAL A 60 0.78 10.58 8.76
C VAL A 60 -0.73 10.39 8.71
N SER A 61 -1.20 9.32 8.07
CA SER A 61 -2.63 9.03 7.95
C SER A 61 -3.28 8.65 9.30
N ASP A 62 -2.57 7.95 10.19
CA ASP A 62 -3.03 7.63 11.55
C ASP A 62 -3.06 8.88 12.43
N ALA A 63 -2.04 9.74 12.36
CA ALA A 63 -2.01 11.00 13.07
C ALA A 63 -3.16 11.93 12.63
N ALA A 64 -3.41 12.03 11.32
CA ALA A 64 -4.51 12.82 10.77
C ALA A 64 -5.88 12.25 11.18
N LEU A 65 -6.03 10.92 11.18
CA LEU A 65 -7.26 10.27 11.63
C LEU A 65 -7.49 10.49 13.12
N HIS A 66 -6.45 10.32 13.95
CA HIS A 66 -6.52 10.57 15.39
C HIS A 66 -6.88 12.02 15.70
N TRP A 67 -6.29 12.99 15.00
CA TRP A 67 -6.65 14.40 15.13
C TRP A 67 -8.14 14.66 14.83
N ARG A 68 -8.70 13.97 13.84
CA ARG A 68 -10.09 14.16 13.40
C ARG A 68 -11.12 13.42 14.26
N THR A 69 -10.82 12.20 14.70
CA THR A 69 -11.81 11.29 15.32
C THR A 69 -11.48 10.94 16.77
N GLY A 70 -10.30 11.28 17.25
CA GLY A 70 -9.74 10.76 18.50
C GLY A 70 -9.22 9.32 18.41
N TYR A 71 -9.40 8.64 17.26
CA TYR A 71 -9.08 7.22 17.09
C TYR A 71 -8.24 6.97 15.83
N GLY A 72 -6.92 7.04 15.98
CA GLY A 72 -5.95 6.68 14.94
C GLY A 72 -4.78 5.84 15.45
N PHE A 73 -4.54 5.85 16.76
CA PHE A 73 -3.56 4.98 17.42
C PHE A 73 -4.31 4.00 18.33
N TYR A 74 -4.05 2.70 18.17
CA TYR A 74 -4.73 1.62 18.90
C TYR A 74 -3.77 0.45 19.17
N GLY A 75 -4.11 -0.40 20.14
CA GLY A 75 -3.21 -1.42 20.68
C GLY A 75 -2.65 -2.41 19.65
N SER A 76 -3.45 -2.80 18.66
CA SER A 76 -3.03 -3.73 17.60
C SER A 76 -2.31 -3.06 16.42
N MET A 77 -2.11 -1.74 16.40
CA MET A 77 -1.59 -1.02 15.23
C MET A 77 -0.23 -1.54 14.74
N ALA A 78 0.62 -2.05 15.63
CA ALA A 78 1.93 -2.58 15.27
C ALA A 78 1.82 -3.72 14.23
N PHE A 79 0.74 -4.52 14.28
CA PHE A 79 0.48 -5.57 13.30
C PHE A 79 0.16 -5.01 11.92
N ASP A 80 -0.53 -3.87 11.83
CA ASP A 80 -0.80 -3.24 10.53
C ASP A 80 0.48 -2.69 9.90
N TYR A 81 1.39 -2.13 10.70
CA TYR A 81 2.69 -1.67 10.23
C TYR A 81 3.55 -2.84 9.77
N ALA A 82 3.56 -3.94 10.53
CA ALA A 82 4.21 -5.18 10.13
C ALA A 82 3.62 -5.74 8.83
N ALA A 83 2.29 -5.74 8.71
CA ALA A 83 1.60 -6.19 7.51
C ALA A 83 2.07 -5.42 6.27
N TYR A 84 2.11 -4.08 6.33
CA TYR A 84 2.60 -3.27 5.21
C TYR A 84 4.08 -3.49 4.88
N LEU A 85 4.92 -3.81 5.87
CA LEU A 85 6.30 -4.23 5.61
C LEU A 85 6.36 -5.56 4.85
N PHE A 86 5.53 -6.55 5.23
CA PHE A 86 5.43 -7.82 4.52
C PHE A 86 4.87 -7.66 3.11
N VAL A 87 3.89 -6.77 2.92
CA VAL A 87 3.36 -6.43 1.59
C VAL A 87 4.44 -5.76 0.74
N LEU A 88 5.20 -4.82 1.30
CA LEU A 88 6.35 -4.20 0.62
C LEU A 88 7.38 -5.27 0.22
N LEU A 89 7.71 -6.19 1.12
CA LEU A 89 8.63 -7.29 0.84
C LEU A 89 8.08 -8.19 -0.28
N ALA A 90 6.79 -8.51 -0.27
CA ALA A 90 6.14 -9.24 -1.35
C ALA A 90 6.28 -8.50 -2.69
N GLY A 91 6.06 -7.18 -2.71
CA GLY A 91 6.31 -6.34 -3.89
C GLY A 91 7.77 -6.40 -4.37
N TYR A 92 8.73 -6.36 -3.43
CA TYR A 92 10.15 -6.47 -3.71
C TYR A 92 10.56 -7.81 -4.33
N CYS A 93 9.93 -8.91 -3.89
CA CYS A 93 10.16 -10.26 -4.41
C CYS A 93 9.44 -10.50 -5.75
N LEU A 94 8.16 -10.12 -5.84
CA LEU A 94 7.31 -10.40 -7.01
C LEU A 94 7.66 -9.53 -8.23
N ARG A 95 8.05 -8.26 -8.00
CA ARG A 95 8.42 -7.27 -9.04
C ARG A 95 7.52 -7.33 -10.28
N PRO A 96 6.21 -7.07 -10.15
CA PRO A 96 5.28 -7.24 -11.26
C PRO A 96 5.66 -6.35 -12.47
N ARG A 97 5.63 -6.99 -13.64
CA ARG A 97 5.91 -6.37 -14.95
C ARG A 97 4.73 -6.42 -15.91
N THR A 98 3.71 -7.23 -15.60
CA THR A 98 2.48 -7.40 -16.38
C THR A 98 1.27 -7.08 -15.49
N THR A 99 0.13 -6.78 -16.11
CA THR A 99 -1.13 -6.56 -15.40
C THR A 99 -1.54 -7.78 -14.58
N SER A 100 -1.38 -8.99 -15.12
CA SER A 100 -1.67 -10.24 -14.40
C SER A 100 -0.82 -10.42 -13.15
N ARG A 101 0.49 -10.12 -13.21
CA ARG A 101 1.37 -10.17 -12.04
C ARG A 101 1.03 -9.07 -11.03
N ALA A 102 0.59 -7.89 -11.49
CA ALA A 102 0.15 -6.81 -10.62
C ALA A 102 -1.15 -7.17 -9.88
N LEU A 103 -2.12 -7.80 -10.56
CA LEU A 103 -3.33 -8.36 -9.95
C LEU A 103 -2.98 -9.42 -8.90
N ALA A 104 -2.11 -10.37 -9.22
CA ALA A 104 -1.65 -11.38 -8.28
C ALA A 104 -0.94 -10.76 -7.06
N ALA A 105 -0.12 -9.73 -7.26
CA ALA A 105 0.53 -9.01 -6.17
C ALA A 105 -0.48 -8.24 -5.30
N GLY A 106 -1.54 -7.68 -5.88
CA GLY A 106 -2.66 -7.08 -5.15
C GLY A 106 -3.41 -8.12 -4.31
N LEU A 107 -3.66 -9.32 -4.83
CA LEU A 107 -4.27 -10.41 -4.05
C LEU A 107 -3.39 -10.81 -2.87
N VAL A 108 -2.07 -10.98 -3.10
CA VAL A 108 -1.10 -11.28 -2.04
C VAL A 108 -1.08 -10.17 -0.99
N SER A 109 -1.14 -8.91 -1.41
CA SER A 109 -1.24 -7.76 -0.51
C SER A 109 -2.45 -7.87 0.42
N ALA A 110 -3.64 -8.08 -0.15
CA ALA A 110 -4.88 -8.17 0.60
C ALA A 110 -4.86 -9.35 1.59
N VAL A 111 -4.35 -10.52 1.18
CA VAL A 111 -4.25 -11.71 2.03
C VAL A 111 -3.27 -11.49 3.19
N LEU A 112 -2.07 -10.96 2.91
CA LEU A 112 -1.07 -10.68 3.95
C LEU A 112 -1.62 -9.66 4.96
N PHE A 113 -2.21 -8.57 4.46
CA PHE A 113 -2.79 -7.55 5.32
C PHE A 113 -3.90 -8.12 6.19
N PHE A 114 -4.83 -8.87 5.60
CA PHE A 114 -5.94 -9.48 6.31
C PHE A 114 -5.47 -10.41 7.43
N LEU A 115 -4.58 -11.36 7.14
CA LEU A 115 -4.13 -12.34 8.13
C LEU A 115 -3.38 -11.68 9.28
N ILE A 116 -2.47 -10.74 8.98
CA ILE A 116 -1.62 -10.14 10.00
C ILE A 116 -2.41 -9.14 10.87
N SER A 117 -3.21 -8.27 10.26
CA SER A 117 -4.04 -7.29 11.01
C SER A 117 -5.06 -7.97 11.93
N ASN A 118 -5.75 -9.01 11.46
CA ASN A 118 -6.71 -9.76 12.27
C ASN A 118 -6.02 -10.59 13.35
N THR A 119 -4.81 -11.11 13.10
CA THR A 119 -4.00 -11.73 14.16
C THR A 119 -3.70 -10.72 15.27
N GLY A 120 -3.39 -9.47 14.91
CA GLY A 120 -3.24 -8.38 15.87
C GLY A 120 -4.51 -8.10 16.66
N ALA A 121 -5.67 -8.01 15.99
CA ALA A 121 -6.96 -7.81 16.65
C ALA A 121 -7.36 -8.97 17.58
N TRP A 122 -6.93 -10.19 17.26
CA TRP A 122 -7.15 -11.38 18.08
C TRP A 122 -6.27 -11.36 19.33
N CYS A 123 -4.97 -11.12 19.19
CA CYS A 123 -4.00 -11.31 20.29
C CYS A 123 -3.64 -10.04 21.08
N MET A 124 -4.16 -8.87 20.70
CA MET A 124 -3.92 -7.63 21.45
C MET A 124 -5.18 -7.16 22.17
N PRO A 125 -5.07 -6.73 23.44
CA PRO A 125 -6.21 -6.20 24.17
C PRO A 125 -6.63 -4.84 23.62
N LEU A 126 -7.94 -4.62 23.56
CA LEU A 126 -8.56 -3.32 23.30
C LEU A 126 -9.16 -2.82 24.62
N ASN A 127 -8.70 -1.66 25.10
CA ASN A 127 -9.14 -1.07 26.38
C ASN A 127 -9.05 -2.04 27.58
N GLY A 128 -7.98 -2.85 27.61
CA GLY A 128 -7.71 -3.81 28.69
C GLY A 128 -8.44 -5.15 28.56
N GLN A 129 -9.19 -5.40 27.48
CA GLN A 129 -9.91 -6.66 27.26
C GLN A 129 -9.61 -7.25 25.88
N TYR A 130 -9.50 -8.58 25.82
CA TYR A 130 -9.39 -9.30 24.55
C TYR A 130 -10.76 -9.43 23.89
N LEU A 131 -10.87 -9.12 22.59
CA LEU A 131 -12.12 -9.27 21.85
C LEU A 131 -12.50 -10.74 21.61
N TYR A 132 -11.51 -11.62 21.60
CA TYR A 132 -11.66 -13.03 21.25
C TYR A 132 -10.89 -13.93 22.24
N PRO A 133 -11.34 -15.18 22.44
CA PRO A 133 -10.58 -16.16 23.23
C PRO A 133 -9.17 -16.36 22.67
N GLN A 134 -8.16 -16.45 23.55
CA GLN A 134 -6.76 -16.67 23.18
C GLN A 134 -6.49 -18.15 22.85
N THR A 135 -7.25 -18.69 21.91
CA THR A 135 -7.16 -20.06 21.40
C THR A 135 -7.21 -20.06 19.87
N ALA A 136 -6.82 -21.17 19.24
CA ALA A 136 -6.90 -21.32 17.78
C ALA A 136 -8.33 -21.13 17.25
N GLN A 137 -9.34 -21.54 18.01
CA GLN A 137 -10.74 -21.34 17.68
C GLN A 137 -11.13 -19.84 17.73
N GLY A 138 -10.62 -19.10 18.72
CA GLY A 138 -10.81 -17.66 18.79
C GLY A 138 -10.15 -16.90 17.64
N LEU A 139 -8.98 -17.36 17.17
CA LEU A 139 -8.35 -16.80 15.97
C LEU A 139 -9.21 -17.04 14.73
N LEU A 140 -9.72 -18.26 14.55
CA LEU A 140 -10.62 -18.57 13.43
C LEU A 140 -11.88 -17.70 13.48
N GLN A 141 -12.46 -17.51 14.66
CA GLN A 141 -13.62 -16.63 14.85
C GLN A 141 -13.29 -15.17 14.49
N CYS A 142 -12.11 -14.68 14.89
CA CYS A 142 -11.63 -13.34 14.52
C CYS A 142 -11.50 -13.20 12.99
N LEU A 143 -10.91 -14.19 12.32
CA LEU A 143 -10.77 -14.17 10.86
C LEU A 143 -12.14 -14.19 10.15
N VAL A 144 -13.06 -15.04 10.58
CA VAL A 144 -14.42 -15.10 10.00
C VAL A 144 -15.14 -13.76 10.17
N ASN A 145 -15.09 -13.16 11.36
CA ASN A 145 -15.68 -11.85 11.63
C ASN A 145 -14.95 -10.71 10.91
N GLY A 146 -13.69 -10.92 10.54
CA GLY A 146 -12.87 -10.00 9.75
C GLY A 146 -13.27 -9.93 8.26
N LEU A 147 -13.91 -10.96 7.70
CA LEU A 147 -14.18 -11.06 6.26
C LEU A 147 -14.97 -9.88 5.66
N PRO A 148 -16.00 -9.30 6.32
CA PRO A 148 -16.68 -8.12 5.81
C PRO A 148 -15.73 -6.93 5.61
N PHE A 149 -14.81 -6.72 6.55
CA PHE A 149 -13.80 -5.67 6.53
C PHE A 149 -12.73 -5.88 5.44
N ALA A 150 -12.52 -7.13 5.01
CA ALA A 150 -11.56 -7.46 3.96
C ALA A 150 -12.02 -7.04 2.56
N ARG A 151 -13.33 -6.79 2.35
CA ARG A 151 -13.90 -6.46 1.05
C ARG A 151 -13.32 -5.17 0.46
N GLY A 152 -13.20 -4.12 1.29
CA GLY A 152 -12.60 -2.86 0.85
C GLY A 152 -11.12 -2.99 0.56
N THR A 153 -10.37 -3.70 1.41
CA THR A 153 -8.94 -3.99 1.18
C THR A 153 -8.74 -4.77 -0.11
N LEU A 154 -9.50 -5.84 -0.34
CA LEU A 154 -9.40 -6.66 -1.53
C LEU A 154 -9.73 -5.87 -2.80
N ALA A 155 -10.83 -5.11 -2.79
CA ALA A 155 -11.20 -4.26 -3.92
C ALA A 155 -10.12 -3.20 -4.20
N GLY A 156 -9.63 -2.52 -3.15
CA GLY A 156 -8.56 -1.53 -3.25
C GLY A 156 -7.29 -2.12 -3.85
N ASP A 157 -6.81 -3.23 -3.32
CA ASP A 157 -5.54 -3.82 -3.78
C ASP A 157 -5.65 -4.45 -5.17
N LEU A 158 -6.77 -5.10 -5.52
CA LEU A 158 -6.97 -5.67 -6.86
C LEU A 158 -7.15 -4.61 -7.94
N LEU A 159 -7.79 -3.48 -7.64
CA LEU A 159 -8.02 -2.42 -8.62
C LEU A 159 -6.84 -1.45 -8.70
N LEU A 160 -6.32 -1.00 -7.56
CA LEU A 160 -5.35 0.07 -7.50
C LEU A 160 -3.91 -0.42 -7.75
N THR A 161 -3.58 -1.67 -7.46
CA THR A 161 -2.25 -2.21 -7.78
C THR A 161 -1.96 -2.21 -9.29
N PRO A 162 -2.76 -2.86 -10.16
CA PRO A 162 -2.51 -2.81 -11.60
C PRO A 162 -2.60 -1.38 -12.16
N LEU A 163 -3.53 -0.56 -11.66
CA LEU A 163 -3.66 0.85 -12.06
C LEU A 163 -2.37 1.64 -11.78
N LEU A 164 -1.82 1.52 -10.57
CA LEU A 164 -0.61 2.25 -10.17
C LEU A 164 0.59 1.84 -11.02
N PHE A 165 0.74 0.54 -11.33
CA PHE A 165 1.78 0.06 -12.23
C PHE A 165 1.57 0.51 -13.68
N HIS A 166 0.32 0.58 -14.15
CA HIS A 166 -0.01 1.03 -15.49
C HIS A 166 0.30 2.52 -15.68
N VAL A 167 -0.15 3.38 -14.76
CA VAL A 167 0.13 4.83 -14.79
C VAL A 167 1.64 5.10 -14.74
N ALA A 168 2.37 4.39 -13.88
CA ALA A 168 3.83 4.48 -13.84
C ALA A 168 4.49 4.04 -15.16
N GLY A 169 3.88 3.08 -15.87
CA GLY A 169 4.28 2.65 -17.21
C GLY A 169 4.09 3.73 -18.27
N LEU A 170 2.97 4.45 -18.25
CA LEU A 170 2.72 5.55 -19.18
C LEU A 170 3.74 6.69 -19.01
N LEU A 171 4.07 7.04 -17.76
CA LEU A 171 5.08 8.05 -17.43
C LEU A 171 6.50 7.71 -17.90
N LEU A 172 6.76 6.43 -18.23
CA LEU A 172 8.01 5.99 -18.86
C LEU A 172 8.03 6.22 -20.36
N VAL A 173 6.89 6.01 -21.03
CA VAL A 173 6.75 6.09 -22.48
C VAL A 173 6.65 7.56 -22.94
N SER A 174 6.02 8.43 -22.15
CA SER A 174 5.81 9.84 -22.49
C SER A 174 7.07 10.73 -22.46
N ARG A 175 8.28 10.16 -22.38
CA ARG A 175 9.51 10.94 -22.53
C ARG A 175 9.82 11.06 -24.02
N PRO A 176 9.64 12.25 -24.64
CA PRO A 176 10.12 12.45 -26.01
C PRO A 176 11.62 12.19 -26.03
N GLN A 177 12.05 11.37 -26.99
CA GLN A 177 13.45 11.20 -27.36
C GLN A 177 13.94 12.60 -27.76
N SER A 178 14.65 13.29 -26.87
CA SER A 178 15.27 14.57 -27.20
C SER A 178 16.17 14.34 -28.42
N ALA A 179 15.85 15.06 -29.49
CA ALA A 179 16.35 14.87 -30.84
C ALA A 179 17.88 14.76 -30.90
N VAL A 180 18.37 13.62 -31.38
CA VAL A 180 19.69 13.49 -32.00
C VAL A 180 19.52 13.85 -33.48
N VAL A 181 19.21 15.10 -33.79
CA VAL A 181 19.27 15.62 -35.17
C VAL A 181 19.64 17.11 -35.09
N GLY A 182 20.81 17.48 -35.60
CA GLY A 182 21.16 18.88 -35.85
C GLY A 182 22.56 19.32 -35.41
N SER A 183 23.63 18.62 -35.80
CA SER A 183 24.98 19.24 -35.80
C SER A 183 25.93 18.76 -36.90
N GLU A 184 25.43 18.25 -38.04
CA GLU A 184 26.28 17.84 -39.18
C GLU A 184 26.09 18.67 -40.46
N HIS A 185 25.53 19.89 -40.38
CA HIS A 185 25.40 20.78 -41.55
C HIS A 185 26.07 22.15 -41.39
N ALA A 186 27.17 22.21 -40.63
CA ALA A 186 27.98 23.43 -40.48
C ALA A 186 29.43 23.27 -40.96
N ALA A 187 29.67 22.41 -41.95
CA ALA A 187 30.96 22.30 -42.63
C ALA A 187 30.75 22.08 -44.13
N SER A 188 30.40 23.18 -44.81
CA SER A 188 30.55 23.36 -46.25
C SER A 188 31.29 24.67 -46.48
#